data_AF-A0A517V679-F1
#
_entry.id   AF-A0A517V679-F1
#
_cell.length_a   1.000
_cell.length_b   1.000
_cell.length_c   1.000
_cell.angle_alpha   90.00
_cell.angle_beta   90.00
_cell.angle_gamma   90.00
#
_symmetry.space_group_name_H-M   'P 1'
#
loop_
_entity.id
_entity.type
_entity.pdbx_description
1 polymer ?
#
loop_
_entity_poly.entity_id
_entity_poly.type
_entity_poly.pdbx_seq_one_letter_code
_entity_poly.pdbx_strand_id
1 'polypeptide(L)'
;MFFLRRNSAQKAFWLMLSVCLLCASISGCATTPYVYQPALIESPEPLLAAGEPQIVRGKRRPVIDGIGWVVGVPGKVLLWNRRVDNHNVSPETEAAIAAYLEKNGLEQVKVRVNEYDPLGEWKRLRKNKAVGWGWRYTAGTLTALSYTLLPGRIIGGDNYNPFTNTISLYSDLPAVALHEGGHAKDFGTRKYKGTYAVAGALPVVSLWPEAIATNDALGYLRAEEDFETEEEAYRVLYPAYATYIAGAATPFLPYADLAVKAGTVIPAHLVGRWKAREVKQEQLARYARSELQQVSATQTEQLPEQEDQKHQQIQQAYFEQAASTDEPKGQTDQFVKPVNFNQADE
;
A
#
# COMPACT_ATOMS: atom_id res chain seq x y z
N MET A 1 36.09 38.57 -9.55
CA MET A 1 35.52 37.34 -10.15
C MET A 1 34.95 36.32 -9.16
N PHE A 2 35.35 36.29 -7.88
CA PHE A 2 34.83 35.31 -6.89
C PHE A 2 33.35 35.53 -6.46
N PHE A 3 32.88 36.78 -6.41
CA PHE A 3 31.50 37.09 -5.95
C PHE A 3 30.39 36.68 -6.93
N LEU A 4 30.65 36.71 -8.24
CA LEU A 4 29.67 36.29 -9.25
C LEU A 4 29.45 34.77 -9.28
N ARG A 5 30.45 33.98 -8.87
CA ARG A 5 30.38 32.50 -8.88
C ARG A 5 29.53 31.95 -7.72
N ARG A 6 29.51 32.64 -6.57
CA ARG A 6 28.77 32.23 -5.37
C ARG A 6 27.26 32.36 -5.53
N ASN A 7 26.79 33.40 -6.22
CA ASN A 7 25.35 33.60 -6.47
C ASN A 7 24.77 32.58 -7.45
N SER A 8 25.56 32.08 -8.40
CA SER A 8 25.11 31.06 -9.36
C SER A 8 24.91 29.70 -8.69
N ALA A 9 25.87 29.27 -7.87
CA ALA A 9 25.79 28.00 -7.14
C ALA A 9 24.62 27.97 -6.14
N GLN A 10 24.37 29.08 -5.44
CA GLN A 10 23.26 29.18 -4.48
C GLN A 10 21.90 29.13 -5.18
N LYS A 11 21.73 29.82 -6.31
CA LYS A 11 20.48 29.76 -7.11
C LYS A 11 20.24 28.36 -7.67
N ALA A 12 21.28 27.68 -8.16
CA ALA A 12 21.18 26.32 -8.65
C ALA A 12 20.76 25.34 -7.53
N PHE A 13 21.32 25.50 -6.32
CA PHE A 13 20.95 24.71 -5.14
C PHE A 13 19.47 24.90 -4.76
N TRP A 14 18.98 26.13 -4.69
CA TRP A 14 17.58 26.42 -4.35
C TRP A 14 16.59 25.93 -5.41
N LEU A 15 16.94 26.08 -6.70
CA LEU A 15 16.13 25.55 -7.79
C LEU A 15 16.03 24.02 -7.70
N MET A 16 17.15 23.33 -7.51
CA MET A 16 17.21 21.87 -7.37
C MET A 16 16.43 21.38 -6.14
N LEU A 17 16.58 22.04 -4.99
CA LEU A 17 15.82 21.70 -3.79
C LEU A 17 14.31 21.86 -4.04
N SER A 18 13.90 22.91 -4.73
CA SER A 18 12.49 23.16 -5.08
C SER A 18 11.95 22.09 -6.05
N VAL A 19 12.74 21.69 -7.05
CA VAL A 19 12.38 20.59 -7.97
C VAL A 19 12.30 19.26 -7.22
N CYS A 20 13.24 18.95 -6.32
CA CYS A 20 13.20 17.72 -5.53
C CYS A 20 11.98 17.67 -4.60
N LEU A 21 11.65 18.79 -3.95
CA LEU A 21 10.45 18.90 -3.11
C LEU A 21 9.16 18.77 -3.91
N LEU A 22 9.12 19.36 -5.12
CA LEU A 22 7.97 19.25 -6.02
C LEU A 22 7.81 17.83 -6.58
N CYS A 23 8.90 17.16 -6.95
CA CYS A 23 8.85 15.77 -7.40
C CYS A 23 8.38 14.83 -6.28
N ALA A 24 8.86 15.04 -5.04
CA ALA A 24 8.48 14.24 -3.88
C ALA A 24 6.99 14.40 -3.50
N SER A 25 6.37 15.54 -3.82
CA SER A 25 4.93 15.77 -3.58
C SER A 25 4.03 15.27 -4.71
N ILE A 26 4.55 15.00 -5.91
CA ILE A 26 3.80 14.47 -7.05
C ILE A 26 3.79 12.92 -7.07
N SER A 27 4.79 12.27 -6.47
CA SER A 27 4.86 10.81 -6.36
C SER A 27 4.18 10.27 -5.10
N GLY A 28 3.27 9.30 -5.24
CA GLY A 28 2.80 8.46 -4.11
C GLY A 28 1.35 8.66 -3.66
N CYS A 29 0.52 9.43 -4.35
CA CYS A 29 -0.91 9.43 -4.02
C CYS A 29 -1.52 8.07 -4.44
N ALA A 30 -2.17 7.39 -3.49
CA ALA A 30 -2.92 6.18 -3.77
C ALA A 30 -3.91 6.45 -4.92
N THR A 31 -3.86 5.64 -5.97
CA THR A 31 -4.78 5.82 -7.10
C THR A 31 -6.15 5.29 -6.69
N THR A 32 -7.14 6.18 -6.64
CA THR A 32 -8.52 5.85 -6.27
C THR A 32 -9.46 6.36 -7.37
N PRO A 33 -10.39 5.52 -7.90
CA PRO A 33 -10.58 4.10 -7.58
C PRO A 33 -9.43 3.22 -8.11
N TYR A 34 -9.13 2.13 -7.39
CA TYR A 34 -8.17 1.13 -7.84
C TYR A 34 -8.77 0.29 -8.98
N VAL A 35 -7.96 -0.03 -9.98
CA VAL A 35 -8.38 -0.84 -11.14
C VAL A 35 -7.81 -2.24 -11.00
N TYR A 36 -8.66 -3.21 -10.67
CA TYR A 36 -8.33 -4.63 -10.74
C TYR A 36 -8.30 -5.11 -12.19
N GLN A 37 -7.43 -6.09 -12.48
CA GLN A 37 -7.34 -6.76 -13.79
C GLN A 37 -7.43 -5.78 -14.97
N PRO A 38 -6.46 -4.86 -15.14
CA PRO A 38 -6.47 -3.97 -16.29
C PRO A 38 -6.45 -4.81 -17.57
N ALA A 39 -6.86 -4.22 -18.70
CA ALA A 39 -6.80 -4.90 -19.99
C ALA A 39 -5.35 -5.27 -20.34
N LEU A 40 -4.96 -6.49 -19.95
CA LEU A 40 -3.63 -7.03 -20.20
C LEU A 40 -3.49 -7.25 -21.70
N ILE A 41 -2.36 -6.84 -22.24
CA ILE A 41 -2.10 -7.08 -23.66
C ILE A 41 -1.74 -8.55 -23.80
N GLU A 42 -2.65 -9.29 -24.42
CA GLU A 42 -2.42 -10.67 -24.85
C GLU A 42 -1.16 -10.69 -25.71
N SER A 43 -0.09 -11.16 -25.09
CA SER A 43 1.20 -11.33 -25.70
C SER A 43 1.72 -12.70 -25.24
N PRO A 44 2.52 -13.38 -26.07
CA PRO A 44 3.04 -14.70 -25.74
C PRO A 44 4.11 -14.61 -24.63
N GLU A 45 3.65 -14.30 -23.43
CA GLU A 45 4.39 -14.30 -22.19
C GLU A 45 4.79 -15.73 -21.82
N PRO A 46 5.86 -15.91 -21.02
CA PRO A 46 6.25 -17.23 -20.59
C PRO A 46 5.23 -17.75 -19.56
N LEU A 47 4.21 -18.46 -20.05
CA LEU A 47 3.28 -19.19 -19.20
C LEU A 47 4.05 -20.17 -18.30
N LEU A 48 3.54 -20.34 -17.08
CA LEU A 48 3.97 -21.40 -16.19
C LEU A 48 3.73 -22.75 -16.87
N ALA A 49 4.66 -23.69 -16.71
CA ALA A 49 4.43 -25.05 -17.19
C ALA A 49 3.25 -25.69 -16.42
N ALA A 50 2.59 -26.69 -17.01
CA ALA A 50 1.53 -27.42 -16.32
C ALA A 50 2.05 -28.00 -14.99
N GLY A 51 1.39 -27.65 -13.88
CA GLY A 51 1.79 -28.04 -12.53
C GLY A 51 2.99 -27.29 -11.95
N GLU A 52 3.53 -26.29 -12.66
CA GLU A 52 4.57 -25.41 -12.11
C GLU A 52 3.93 -24.39 -11.15
N PRO A 53 4.35 -24.33 -9.88
CA PRO A 53 3.84 -23.32 -8.95
C PRO A 53 4.26 -21.91 -9.36
N GLN A 54 3.34 -20.96 -9.22
CA GLN A 54 3.59 -19.55 -9.49
C GLN A 54 4.62 -18.96 -8.52
N ILE A 55 4.50 -19.28 -7.23
CA ILE A 55 5.39 -18.84 -6.15
C ILE A 55 6.28 -20.01 -5.74
N VAL A 56 7.60 -19.83 -5.79
CA VAL A 56 8.58 -20.84 -5.40
C VAL A 56 9.53 -20.29 -4.36
N ARG A 57 9.63 -21.01 -3.23
CA ARG A 57 10.58 -20.70 -2.16
C ARG A 57 11.87 -21.49 -2.33
N GLY A 58 12.99 -20.77 -2.35
CA GLY A 58 14.31 -21.36 -2.35
C GLY A 58 14.65 -22.07 -1.04
N LYS A 59 15.52 -23.08 -1.09
CA LYS A 59 16.05 -23.74 0.11
C LYS A 59 16.77 -22.72 1.00
N ARG A 60 16.62 -22.84 2.32
CA ARG A 60 17.39 -22.05 3.30
C ARG A 60 18.89 -22.31 3.15
N ARG A 61 19.71 -21.26 3.12
CA ARG A 61 21.16 -21.32 2.93
C ARG A 61 21.80 -20.36 3.93
N PRO A 62 21.96 -20.75 5.21
CA PRO A 62 22.26 -19.81 6.30
C PRO A 62 23.53 -18.97 6.07
N VAL A 63 24.56 -19.52 5.41
CA VAL A 63 25.77 -18.78 5.07
C VAL A 63 25.50 -17.71 4.01
N ILE A 64 24.82 -18.08 2.92
CA ILE A 64 24.47 -17.16 1.82
C ILE A 64 23.50 -16.09 2.32
N ASP A 65 22.47 -16.51 3.07
CA ASP A 65 21.46 -15.64 3.68
C ASP A 65 22.11 -14.67 4.69
N GLY A 66 23.10 -15.14 5.46
CA GLY A 66 23.85 -14.31 6.39
C GLY A 66 24.70 -13.25 5.68
N ILE A 67 25.37 -13.60 4.58
CA ILE A 67 26.12 -12.64 3.77
C ILE A 67 25.16 -11.60 3.16
N GLY A 68 24.06 -12.05 2.55
CA GLY A 68 23.04 -11.17 1.99
C GLY A 68 22.46 -10.21 3.03
N TRP A 69 22.20 -10.70 4.24
CA TRP A 69 21.71 -9.87 5.35
C TRP A 69 22.68 -8.72 5.69
N VAL A 70 23.99 -9.02 5.74
CA VAL A 70 25.06 -8.03 5.99
C VAL A 70 25.17 -7.04 4.82
N VAL A 71 25.16 -7.54 3.58
CA VAL A 71 25.20 -6.69 2.38
C VAL A 71 24.00 -5.75 2.31
N GLY A 72 22.83 -6.18 2.80
CA GLY A 72 21.61 -5.37 2.89
C GLY A 72 21.56 -4.38 4.06
N VAL A 73 22.56 -4.31 4.94
CA VAL A 73 22.58 -3.35 6.07
C VAL A 73 22.41 -1.89 5.62
N PRO A 74 23.07 -1.40 4.55
CA PRO A 74 22.85 -0.04 4.05
C PRO A 74 21.38 0.22 3.70
N GLY A 75 20.69 -0.73 3.06
CA GLY A 75 19.26 -0.63 2.73
C GLY A 75 18.39 -0.57 3.99
N LYS A 76 18.66 -1.42 4.98
CA LYS A 76 17.96 -1.42 6.29
C LYS A 76 18.10 -0.08 7.02
N VAL A 77 19.28 0.52 6.99
CA VAL A 77 19.55 1.84 7.59
C VAL A 77 18.85 2.94 6.79
N LEU A 78 18.98 2.92 5.46
CA LEU A 78 18.43 3.93 4.56
C LEU A 78 16.90 3.99 4.64
N LEU A 79 16.24 2.83 4.73
CA LEU A 79 14.79 2.69 4.78
C LEU A 79 14.24 2.57 6.21
N TRP A 80 15.10 2.59 7.23
CA TRP A 80 14.72 2.40 8.63
C TRP A 80 13.82 1.17 8.85
N ASN A 81 14.11 0.07 8.17
CA ASN A 81 13.33 -1.15 8.31
C ASN A 81 14.25 -2.37 8.24
N ARG A 82 14.27 -3.17 9.31
CA ARG A 82 15.17 -4.33 9.43
C ARG A 82 14.72 -5.52 8.58
N ARG A 83 13.48 -5.51 8.08
CA ARG A 83 12.91 -6.56 7.22
C ARG A 83 13.34 -6.46 5.76
N VAL A 84 13.93 -5.33 5.37
CA VAL A 84 14.55 -5.12 4.05
C VAL A 84 15.75 -6.06 3.90
N ASP A 85 15.80 -6.84 2.82
CA ASP A 85 16.86 -7.80 2.50
C ASP A 85 17.22 -8.69 3.70
N ASN A 86 16.20 -9.17 4.43
CA ASN A 86 16.41 -10.00 5.62
C ASN A 86 16.55 -11.49 5.27
N HIS A 87 16.23 -11.88 4.02
CA HIS A 87 16.21 -13.25 3.51
C HIS A 87 15.35 -14.21 4.33
N ASN A 88 14.37 -13.68 5.05
CA ASN A 88 13.41 -14.42 5.86
C ASN A 88 12.01 -13.91 5.58
N VAL A 89 11.54 -14.15 4.36
CA VAL A 89 10.20 -13.76 3.89
C VAL A 89 9.15 -14.62 4.58
N SER A 90 8.20 -13.98 5.23
CA SER A 90 7.13 -14.62 5.99
C SER A 90 6.03 -15.19 5.08
N PRO A 91 5.23 -16.15 5.57
CA PRO A 91 4.03 -16.61 4.87
C PRO A 91 3.03 -15.48 4.57
N GLU A 92 2.96 -14.46 5.43
CA GLU A 92 2.08 -13.30 5.27
C GLU A 92 2.48 -12.47 4.04
N THR A 93 3.78 -12.22 3.84
CA THR A 93 4.29 -11.53 2.64
C THR A 93 4.03 -12.36 1.37
N GLU A 94 4.20 -13.69 1.43
CA GLU A 94 3.87 -14.59 0.30
C GLU A 94 2.37 -14.62 -0.01
N ALA A 95 1.51 -14.63 1.00
CA ALA A 95 0.07 -14.58 0.84
C ALA A 95 -0.40 -13.25 0.25
N ALA A 96 0.19 -12.13 0.68
CA ALA A 96 -0.13 -10.81 0.16
C ALA A 96 0.15 -10.70 -1.35
N ILE A 97 1.34 -11.16 -1.81
CA ILE A 97 1.65 -11.15 -3.24
C ILE A 97 0.82 -12.17 -4.02
N ALA A 98 0.50 -13.33 -3.45
CA ALA A 98 -0.38 -14.31 -4.09
C ALA A 98 -1.76 -13.72 -4.37
N ALA A 99 -2.38 -13.12 -3.34
CA ALA A 99 -3.69 -12.47 -3.46
C ALA A 99 -3.67 -11.31 -4.47
N TYR A 100 -2.61 -10.51 -4.46
CA TYR A 100 -2.45 -9.42 -5.43
C TYR A 100 -2.37 -9.92 -6.87
N LEU A 101 -1.56 -10.95 -7.14
CA LEU A 101 -1.40 -11.50 -8.49
C LEU A 101 -2.69 -12.12 -8.99
N GLU A 102 -3.41 -12.85 -8.15
CA GLU A 102 -4.71 -13.44 -8.45
C GLU A 102 -5.75 -12.36 -8.80
N LYS A 103 -5.92 -11.38 -7.90
CA LYS A 103 -6.88 -10.28 -8.09
C LYS A 103 -6.56 -9.38 -9.29
N ASN A 104 -5.31 -9.38 -9.77
CA ASN A 104 -4.90 -8.63 -10.96
C ASN A 104 -4.75 -9.49 -12.22
N GLY A 105 -5.08 -10.79 -12.17
CA GLY A 105 -5.03 -11.67 -13.34
C GLY A 105 -3.62 -11.92 -13.86
N LEU A 106 -2.63 -11.94 -12.97
CA LEU A 106 -1.19 -12.00 -13.29
C LEU A 106 -0.62 -13.41 -13.15
N GLU A 107 -1.40 -14.43 -13.55
CA GLU A 107 -1.09 -15.86 -13.39
C GLU A 107 0.24 -16.30 -14.04
N GLN A 108 0.68 -15.57 -15.06
CA GLN A 108 1.88 -15.86 -15.83
C GLN A 108 3.19 -15.32 -15.19
N VAL A 109 3.07 -14.46 -14.17
CA VAL A 109 4.20 -13.91 -13.43
C VAL A 109 4.78 -14.97 -12.51
N LYS A 110 6.09 -15.23 -12.62
CA LYS A 110 6.80 -16.13 -11.69
C LYS A 110 7.24 -15.35 -10.46
N VAL A 111 7.06 -15.90 -9.26
CA VAL A 111 7.61 -15.32 -8.02
C VAL A 111 8.63 -16.28 -7.42
N ARG A 112 9.81 -15.75 -7.10
CA ARG A 112 10.95 -16.49 -6.54
C ARG A 112 11.32 -15.90 -5.20
N VAL A 113 11.01 -16.62 -4.13
CA VAL A 113 11.25 -16.19 -2.75
C VAL A 113 12.56 -16.80 -2.26
N ASN A 114 13.62 -16.00 -2.13
CA ASN A 114 14.97 -16.46 -1.81
C ASN A 114 15.49 -17.59 -2.74
N GLU A 115 14.91 -17.77 -3.92
CA GLU A 115 15.31 -18.81 -4.87
C GLU A 115 16.36 -18.28 -5.85
N TYR A 116 17.38 -19.11 -6.09
CA TYR A 116 18.39 -18.87 -7.12
C TYR A 116 18.31 -19.96 -8.18
N ASP A 117 17.73 -19.62 -9.33
CA ASP A 117 17.52 -20.55 -10.47
C ASP A 117 17.90 -19.89 -11.81
N PRO A 118 19.21 -19.74 -12.09
CA PRO A 118 19.68 -19.12 -13.33
C PRO A 118 19.16 -19.84 -14.57
N LEU A 119 19.17 -21.17 -14.57
CA LEU A 119 18.73 -21.96 -15.73
C LEU A 119 17.25 -21.71 -16.04
N GLY A 120 16.40 -21.61 -15.02
CA GLY A 120 15.02 -21.20 -15.18
C GLY A 120 14.88 -19.80 -15.76
N GLU A 121 15.67 -18.83 -15.29
CA GLU A 121 15.64 -17.47 -15.85
C GLU A 121 16.08 -17.44 -17.33
N TRP A 122 17.14 -18.14 -17.71
CA TRP A 122 17.55 -18.28 -19.12
C TRP A 122 16.48 -18.97 -19.99
N LYS A 123 15.78 -19.97 -19.42
CA LYS A 123 14.67 -20.65 -20.10
C LYS A 123 13.48 -19.71 -20.28
N ARG A 124 13.09 -18.96 -19.24
CA ARG A 124 12.02 -17.96 -19.29
C ARG A 124 12.36 -16.83 -20.25
N LEU A 125 13.59 -16.33 -20.24
CA LEU A 125 14.08 -15.32 -21.18
C LEU A 125 13.81 -15.75 -22.62
N ARG A 126 14.29 -16.94 -23.03
CA ARG A 126 14.07 -17.46 -24.40
C ARG A 126 12.59 -17.64 -24.74
N LYS A 127 11.78 -18.06 -23.77
CA LYS A 127 10.34 -18.30 -23.92
C LYS A 127 9.51 -17.02 -23.97
N ASN A 128 9.98 -15.92 -23.39
CA ASN A 128 9.24 -14.66 -23.35
C ASN A 128 9.20 -14.03 -24.75
N LYS A 129 8.12 -14.27 -25.50
CA LYS A 129 7.91 -13.72 -26.84
C LYS A 129 7.17 -12.37 -26.80
N ALA A 130 6.67 -11.95 -25.64
CA ALA A 130 6.13 -10.61 -25.41
C ALA A 130 7.22 -9.51 -25.47
N VAL A 131 8.48 -9.87 -25.22
CA VAL A 131 9.62 -8.99 -25.45
C VAL A 131 10.21 -9.23 -26.84
N GLY A 132 10.31 -8.16 -27.63
CA GLY A 132 10.92 -8.18 -28.96
C GLY A 132 12.33 -8.78 -28.94
N TRP A 133 12.67 -9.55 -29.97
CA TRP A 133 13.89 -10.37 -29.99
C TRP A 133 15.18 -9.56 -29.76
N GLY A 134 15.27 -8.33 -30.28
CA GLY A 134 16.42 -7.45 -30.11
C GLY A 134 16.66 -7.11 -28.64
N TRP A 135 15.63 -6.65 -27.92
CA TRP A 135 15.73 -6.36 -26.49
C TRP A 135 15.91 -7.61 -25.64
N ARG A 136 15.22 -8.70 -25.99
CA ARG A 136 15.34 -9.98 -25.29
C ARG A 136 16.77 -10.50 -25.28
N TYR A 137 17.48 -10.42 -26.41
CA TYR A 137 18.83 -10.98 -26.52
C TYR A 137 19.97 -9.98 -26.30
N THR A 138 19.65 -8.69 -26.09
CA THR A 138 20.61 -7.68 -25.64
C THR A 138 20.42 -7.39 -24.15
N ALA A 139 19.53 -6.46 -23.79
CA ALA A 139 19.24 -6.10 -22.41
C ALA A 139 18.76 -7.30 -21.58
N GLY A 140 17.94 -8.17 -22.14
CA GLY A 140 17.50 -9.40 -21.45
C GLY A 140 18.64 -10.38 -21.16
N THR A 141 19.62 -10.53 -22.05
CA THR A 141 20.83 -11.32 -21.80
C THR A 141 21.67 -10.69 -20.68
N LEU A 142 21.83 -9.36 -20.68
CA LEU A 142 22.56 -8.65 -19.64
C LEU A 142 21.91 -8.81 -18.26
N THR A 143 20.58 -8.73 -18.17
CA THR A 143 19.85 -8.95 -16.91
C THR A 143 19.94 -10.40 -16.43
N ALA A 144 19.79 -11.38 -17.33
CA ALA A 144 19.95 -12.80 -16.98
C ALA A 144 21.40 -13.14 -16.57
N LEU A 145 22.39 -12.56 -17.25
CA LEU A 145 23.80 -12.71 -16.88
C LEU A 145 24.09 -12.06 -15.53
N SER A 146 23.59 -10.84 -15.29
CA SER A 146 23.70 -10.16 -14.01
C SER A 146 23.12 -11.02 -12.88
N TYR A 147 21.90 -11.53 -13.05
CA TYR A 147 21.28 -12.47 -12.10
C TYR A 147 22.14 -13.73 -11.88
N THR A 148 22.73 -14.26 -12.95
CA THR A 148 23.58 -15.47 -12.87
C THR A 148 24.87 -15.20 -12.09
N LEU A 149 25.56 -14.09 -12.35
CA LEU A 149 26.87 -13.81 -11.75
C LEU A 149 26.77 -13.15 -10.37
N LEU A 150 25.72 -12.36 -10.17
CA LEU A 150 25.45 -11.60 -8.96
C LEU A 150 24.09 -12.08 -8.41
N PRO A 151 24.06 -13.17 -7.63
CA PRO A 151 22.81 -13.68 -7.09
C PRO A 151 22.17 -12.58 -6.25
N GLY A 152 20.95 -12.18 -6.62
CA GLY A 152 20.19 -11.14 -5.89
C GLY A 152 20.02 -11.45 -4.40
N ARG A 153 20.08 -12.75 -4.05
CA ARG A 153 20.14 -13.27 -2.67
C ARG A 153 21.37 -12.80 -1.86
N ILE A 154 22.40 -12.27 -2.51
CA ILE A 154 23.61 -11.75 -1.86
C ILE A 154 23.79 -10.27 -2.22
N ILE A 155 23.76 -9.96 -3.52
CA ILE A 155 24.02 -8.61 -4.06
C ILE A 155 22.81 -8.23 -4.89
N GLY A 156 21.85 -7.58 -4.25
CA GLY A 156 20.60 -7.17 -4.87
C GLY A 156 19.56 -6.83 -3.82
N GLY A 157 18.31 -6.77 -4.26
CA GLY A 157 17.13 -6.64 -3.44
C GLY A 157 15.93 -7.17 -4.22
N ASP A 158 14.74 -6.96 -3.69
CA ASP A 158 13.50 -7.28 -4.38
C ASP A 158 13.46 -6.59 -5.74
N ASN A 159 13.02 -7.30 -6.77
CA ASN A 159 12.89 -6.74 -8.12
C ASN A 159 11.95 -7.56 -9.00
N TYR A 160 11.34 -6.88 -9.95
CA TYR A 160 10.70 -7.44 -11.11
C TYR A 160 11.60 -7.37 -12.35
N ASN A 161 11.79 -8.51 -13.01
CA ASN A 161 12.49 -8.59 -14.28
C ASN A 161 11.50 -8.71 -15.46
N PRO A 162 11.32 -7.65 -16.28
CA PRO A 162 10.37 -7.68 -17.40
C PRO A 162 10.80 -8.60 -18.54
N PHE A 163 12.09 -8.98 -18.61
CA PHE A 163 12.61 -9.86 -19.66
C PHE A 163 12.31 -11.33 -19.42
N THR A 164 12.17 -11.74 -18.16
CA THR A 164 11.79 -13.10 -17.77
C THR A 164 10.38 -13.19 -17.18
N ASN A 165 9.73 -12.05 -16.96
CA ASN A 165 8.45 -11.92 -16.24
C ASN A 165 8.52 -12.64 -14.88
N THR A 166 9.52 -12.27 -14.09
CA THR A 166 9.84 -12.90 -12.80
C THR A 166 10.00 -11.82 -11.74
N ILE A 167 9.33 -11.98 -10.60
CA ILE A 167 9.57 -11.26 -9.36
C ILE A 167 10.55 -12.08 -8.50
N SER A 168 11.61 -11.45 -8.02
CA SER A 168 12.51 -11.99 -7.00
C SER A 168 12.25 -11.29 -5.68
N LEU A 169 11.97 -12.04 -4.61
CA LEU A 169 11.70 -11.51 -3.28
C LEU A 169 12.74 -11.98 -2.24
N TYR A 170 13.24 -11.03 -1.47
CA TYR A 170 14.24 -11.19 -0.42
C TYR A 170 13.90 -10.41 0.86
N SER A 171 13.01 -9.41 0.79
CA SER A 171 12.51 -8.65 1.94
C SER A 171 11.21 -9.23 2.47
N ASP A 172 11.05 -9.18 3.79
CA ASP A 172 9.81 -9.55 4.46
C ASP A 172 8.88 -8.33 4.62
N LEU A 173 8.42 -7.79 3.49
CA LEU A 173 7.60 -6.59 3.45
C LEU A 173 6.49 -6.76 2.39
N PRO A 174 5.21 -6.92 2.79
CA PRO A 174 4.11 -7.02 1.85
C PRO A 174 4.09 -5.86 0.86
N ALA A 175 4.26 -4.62 1.34
CA ALA A 175 4.29 -3.44 0.49
C ALA A 175 5.35 -3.49 -0.63
N VAL A 176 6.53 -4.05 -0.37
CA VAL A 176 7.59 -4.20 -1.38
C VAL A 176 7.21 -5.30 -2.37
N ALA A 177 6.67 -6.42 -1.91
CA ALA A 177 6.19 -7.47 -2.80
C ALA A 177 5.07 -6.98 -3.73
N LEU A 178 4.12 -6.20 -3.19
CA LEU A 178 3.06 -5.54 -3.95
C LEU A 178 3.61 -4.51 -4.95
N HIS A 179 4.66 -3.78 -4.60
CA HIS A 179 5.36 -2.86 -5.52
C HIS A 179 5.92 -3.62 -6.74
N GLU A 180 6.59 -4.76 -6.52
CA GLU A 180 7.05 -5.61 -7.64
C GLU A 180 5.89 -6.21 -8.44
N GLY A 181 4.77 -6.52 -7.79
CA GLY A 181 3.51 -6.87 -8.44
C GLY A 181 2.97 -5.74 -9.32
N GLY A 182 3.06 -4.49 -8.85
CA GLY A 182 2.70 -3.28 -9.58
C GLY A 182 3.53 -3.08 -10.84
N HIS A 183 4.83 -3.37 -10.79
CA HIS A 183 5.67 -3.43 -11.99
C HIS A 183 5.17 -4.51 -12.96
N ALA A 184 4.91 -5.72 -12.49
CA ALA A 184 4.40 -6.80 -13.34
C ALA A 184 3.07 -6.42 -14.01
N LYS A 185 2.14 -5.82 -13.26
CA LYS A 185 0.87 -5.29 -13.74
C LYS A 185 1.06 -4.22 -14.81
N ASP A 186 1.92 -3.23 -14.55
CA ASP A 186 2.19 -2.16 -15.51
C ASP A 186 2.72 -2.72 -16.83
N PHE A 187 3.76 -3.57 -16.76
CA PHE A 187 4.32 -4.24 -17.93
C PHE A 187 3.31 -5.13 -18.65
N GLY A 188 2.35 -5.72 -17.93
CA GLY A 188 1.19 -6.45 -18.47
C GLY A 188 0.38 -5.63 -19.48
N THR A 189 0.30 -4.31 -19.29
CA THR A 189 -0.47 -3.38 -20.14
C THR A 189 0.33 -2.75 -21.28
N ARG A 190 1.64 -3.05 -21.39
CA ARG A 190 2.53 -2.40 -22.38
C ARG A 190 2.67 -3.22 -23.65
N LYS A 191 2.39 -2.60 -24.81
CA LYS A 191 2.55 -3.23 -26.13
C LYS A 191 4.02 -3.56 -26.45
N TYR A 192 4.92 -2.65 -26.13
CA TYR A 192 6.35 -2.77 -26.41
C TYR A 192 7.15 -2.92 -25.11
N LYS A 193 6.94 -4.04 -24.39
CA LYS A 193 7.54 -4.30 -23.08
C LYS A 193 9.05 -4.12 -23.04
N GLY A 194 9.77 -4.62 -24.05
CA GLY A 194 11.23 -4.47 -24.13
C GLY A 194 11.69 -3.02 -24.27
N THR A 195 11.02 -2.25 -25.14
CA THR A 195 11.35 -0.82 -25.33
C THR A 195 11.02 -0.03 -24.07
N TYR A 196 9.88 -0.34 -23.44
CA TYR A 196 9.49 0.27 -22.17
C TYR A 196 10.49 -0.05 -21.05
N ALA A 197 10.95 -1.30 -20.93
CA ALA A 197 11.98 -1.70 -19.96
C ALA A 197 13.28 -0.94 -20.15
N VAL A 198 13.78 -0.83 -21.38
CA VAL A 198 15.06 -0.18 -21.65
C VAL A 198 14.96 1.34 -21.51
N ALA A 199 13.86 1.95 -21.97
CA ALA A 199 13.63 3.37 -21.73
C ALA A 199 13.50 3.67 -20.23
N GLY A 200 12.77 2.83 -19.49
CA GLY A 200 12.62 2.91 -18.04
C GLY A 200 13.91 2.67 -17.26
N ALA A 201 14.98 2.17 -17.87
CA ALA A 201 16.29 2.08 -17.24
C ALA A 201 17.12 3.37 -17.37
N LEU A 202 16.69 4.33 -18.21
CA LEU A 202 17.39 5.60 -18.37
C LEU A 202 17.18 6.49 -17.13
N PRO A 203 18.19 7.27 -16.71
CA PRO A 203 18.03 8.25 -15.65
C PRO A 203 16.82 9.16 -15.90
N VAL A 204 16.13 9.53 -14.83
CA VAL A 204 14.88 10.33 -14.83
C VAL A 204 13.67 9.55 -15.36
N VAL A 205 13.79 8.85 -16.48
CA VAL A 205 12.68 8.04 -17.04
C VAL A 205 12.32 6.90 -16.08
N SER A 206 13.30 6.34 -15.37
CA SER A 206 13.09 5.32 -14.34
C SER A 206 12.13 5.72 -13.23
N LEU A 207 11.96 7.01 -12.96
CA LEU A 207 11.02 7.48 -11.93
C LEU A 207 9.57 7.20 -12.31
N TRP A 208 9.26 7.12 -13.60
CA TRP A 208 7.91 6.89 -14.09
C TRP A 208 7.36 5.50 -13.74
N PRO A 209 8.01 4.37 -14.14
CA PRO A 209 7.55 3.04 -13.74
C PRO A 209 7.56 2.84 -12.22
N GLU A 210 8.54 3.40 -11.50
CA GLU A 210 8.59 3.30 -10.04
C GLU A 210 7.42 4.03 -9.37
N ALA A 211 7.00 5.18 -9.89
CA ALA A 211 5.85 5.90 -9.39
C ALA A 211 4.54 5.14 -9.66
N ILE A 212 4.42 4.50 -10.82
CA ILE A 212 3.27 3.65 -11.16
C ILE A 212 3.19 2.47 -10.17
N ALA A 213 4.29 1.73 -9.99
CA ALA A 213 4.34 0.59 -9.08
C ALA A 213 4.01 0.99 -7.62
N THR A 214 4.57 2.12 -7.16
CA THR A 214 4.30 2.65 -5.82
C THR A 214 2.82 3.03 -5.65
N ASN A 215 2.27 3.76 -6.62
CA ASN A 215 0.87 4.19 -6.59
C ASN A 215 -0.10 3.00 -6.69
N ASP A 216 0.26 1.96 -7.45
CA ASP A 216 -0.54 0.76 -7.58
C ASP A 216 -0.56 -0.04 -6.28
N ALA A 217 0.61 -0.25 -5.63
CA ALA A 217 0.67 -0.92 -4.34
C ALA A 217 -0.14 -0.18 -3.26
N LEU A 218 0.00 1.14 -3.17
CA LEU A 218 -0.79 1.97 -2.24
C LEU A 218 -2.28 1.96 -2.58
N GLY A 219 -2.62 2.06 -3.87
CA GLY A 219 -4.01 2.01 -4.34
C GLY A 219 -4.68 0.66 -4.06
N TYR A 220 -3.94 -0.45 -4.19
CA TYR A 220 -4.41 -1.79 -3.87
C TYR A 220 -4.71 -1.92 -2.38
N LEU A 221 -3.74 -1.59 -1.52
CA LEU A 221 -3.92 -1.67 -0.06
C LEU A 221 -5.10 -0.82 0.41
N ARG A 222 -5.23 0.37 -0.16
CA ARG A 222 -6.34 1.27 0.08
C ARG A 222 -7.70 0.69 -0.33
N ALA A 223 -7.76 0.00 -1.47
CA ALA A 223 -8.98 -0.63 -1.97
C ALA A 223 -9.35 -1.91 -1.21
N GLU A 224 -8.36 -2.60 -0.64
CA GLU A 224 -8.53 -3.74 0.25
C GLU A 224 -8.84 -3.35 1.70
N GLU A 225 -8.83 -2.04 2.00
CA GLU A 225 -9.00 -1.49 3.36
C GLU A 225 -7.98 -2.05 4.36
N ASP A 226 -6.80 -2.47 3.89
CA ASP A 226 -5.68 -2.93 4.70
C ASP A 226 -4.87 -1.72 5.20
N PHE A 227 -5.46 -0.98 6.13
CA PHE A 227 -4.88 0.25 6.68
C PHE A 227 -3.55 0.03 7.40
N GLU A 228 -3.34 -1.14 8.02
CA GLU A 228 -2.08 -1.45 8.71
C GLU A 228 -0.94 -1.60 7.71
N THR A 229 -1.14 -2.39 6.66
CA THR A 229 -0.14 -2.55 5.60
C THR A 229 0.00 -1.26 4.79
N GLU A 230 -1.08 -0.49 4.57
CA GLU A 230 -1.02 0.84 3.92
C GLU A 230 -0.15 1.82 4.72
N GLU A 231 -0.29 1.85 6.05
CA GLU A 231 0.54 2.67 6.95
C GLU A 231 2.03 2.30 6.84
N GLU A 232 2.34 1.00 6.80
CA GLU A 232 3.71 0.54 6.57
C GLU A 232 4.21 0.86 5.16
N ALA A 233 3.37 0.68 4.14
CA ALA A 233 3.72 0.96 2.76
C ALA A 233 4.16 2.43 2.59
N TYR A 234 3.44 3.38 3.19
CA TYR A 234 3.86 4.78 3.19
C TYR A 234 5.22 5.02 3.86
N ARG A 235 5.56 4.27 4.91
CA ARG A 235 6.86 4.40 5.61
C ARG A 235 8.03 3.80 4.84
N VAL A 236 7.77 2.84 3.96
CA VAL A 236 8.81 2.11 3.22
C VAL A 236 8.93 2.61 1.78
N LEU A 237 7.82 2.68 1.05
CA LEU A 237 7.83 2.96 -0.39
C LEU A 237 8.20 4.41 -0.71
N TYR A 238 7.83 5.38 0.13
CA TYR A 238 8.23 6.78 -0.07
C TYR A 238 9.75 7.00 0.00
N PRO A 239 10.43 6.61 1.10
CA PRO A 239 11.88 6.74 1.14
C PRO A 239 12.57 5.83 0.11
N ALA A 240 12.01 4.67 -0.23
CA ALA A 240 12.52 3.83 -1.32
C ALA A 240 12.45 4.55 -2.67
N TYR A 241 11.30 5.11 -3.04
CA TYR A 241 11.12 5.92 -4.25
C TYR A 241 12.13 7.07 -4.32
N ALA A 242 12.39 7.75 -3.21
CA ALA A 242 13.38 8.83 -3.14
C ALA A 242 14.81 8.37 -3.45
N THR A 243 15.15 7.10 -3.21
CA THR A 243 16.46 6.56 -3.63
C THR A 243 16.60 6.53 -5.16
N TYR A 244 15.50 6.30 -5.90
CA TYR A 244 15.49 6.38 -7.36
C TYR A 244 15.64 7.83 -7.83
N ILE A 245 15.01 8.79 -7.15
CA ILE A 245 15.21 10.24 -7.42
C ILE A 245 16.69 10.59 -7.25
N ALA A 246 17.30 10.16 -6.15
CA ALA A 246 18.72 10.38 -5.91
C ALA A 246 19.57 9.77 -7.02
N GLY A 247 19.32 8.50 -7.37
CA GLY A 247 20.04 7.79 -8.43
C GLY A 247 19.89 8.44 -9.81
N ALA A 248 18.72 8.98 -10.13
CA ALA A 248 18.48 9.73 -11.35
C ALA A 248 19.25 11.07 -11.39
N ALA A 249 19.49 11.68 -10.23
CA ALA A 249 20.22 12.95 -10.11
C ALA A 249 21.76 12.76 -10.08
N THR A 250 22.26 11.62 -9.57
CA THR A 250 23.71 11.36 -9.39
C THR A 250 24.55 11.60 -10.65
N PRO A 251 24.15 11.19 -11.87
CA PRO A 251 24.93 11.47 -13.08
C PRO A 251 25.19 12.97 -13.37
N PHE A 252 24.32 13.85 -12.87
CA PHE A 252 24.43 15.30 -13.06
C PHE A 252 25.19 16.00 -11.93
N LEU A 253 25.40 15.32 -10.80
CA LEU A 253 26.11 15.81 -9.63
C LEU A 253 27.15 14.80 -9.15
N PRO A 254 28.18 14.50 -9.99
CA PRO A 254 29.29 13.68 -9.54
C PRO A 254 29.91 14.36 -8.29
N TYR A 255 30.29 13.56 -7.29
CA TYR A 255 30.82 14.00 -5.98
C TYR A 255 29.80 14.48 -4.93
N ALA A 256 28.50 14.53 -5.22
CA ALA A 256 27.48 14.90 -4.24
C ALA A 256 26.56 13.73 -3.82
N ASP A 257 26.87 12.48 -4.17
CA ASP A 257 25.97 11.32 -4.04
C ASP A 257 25.36 11.17 -2.63
N LEU A 258 26.18 11.24 -1.57
CA LEU A 258 25.67 11.14 -0.19
C LEU A 258 24.75 12.31 0.17
N ALA A 259 25.12 13.54 -0.23
CA ALA A 259 24.31 14.72 0.06
C ALA A 259 22.99 14.73 -0.72
N VAL A 260 23.01 14.27 -1.98
CA VAL A 260 21.82 14.10 -2.83
C VAL A 260 20.90 13.01 -2.25
N LYS A 261 21.45 11.85 -1.88
CA LYS A 261 20.69 10.78 -1.21
C LYS A 261 20.09 11.25 0.10
N ALA A 262 20.88 11.90 0.98
CA ALA A 262 20.36 12.42 2.24
C ALA A 262 19.27 13.50 2.01
N GLY A 263 19.51 14.40 1.06
CA GLY A 263 18.60 15.50 0.71
C GLY A 263 17.28 15.06 0.09
N THR A 264 17.19 13.84 -0.43
CA THR A 264 15.96 13.26 -1.02
C THR A 264 15.28 12.29 -0.05
N VAL A 265 16.04 11.39 0.58
CA VAL A 265 15.50 10.33 1.44
C VAL A 265 14.98 10.84 2.79
N ILE A 266 15.63 11.82 3.42
CA ILE A 266 15.17 12.37 4.71
C ILE A 266 13.80 13.04 4.56
N PRO A 267 13.57 13.97 3.61
CA PRO A 267 12.23 14.51 3.38
C PRO A 267 11.21 13.43 3.06
N ALA A 268 11.57 12.41 2.28
CA ALA A 268 10.66 11.32 1.93
C ALA A 268 10.24 10.49 3.15
N HIS A 269 11.12 10.24 4.12
CA HIS A 269 10.76 9.66 5.41
C HIS A 269 9.74 10.50 6.17
N LEU A 270 9.89 11.83 6.17
CA LEU A 270 8.96 12.74 6.84
C LEU A 270 7.59 12.71 6.18
N VAL A 271 7.54 12.80 4.85
CA VAL A 271 6.28 12.74 4.08
C VAL A 271 5.61 11.38 4.25
N GLY A 272 6.36 10.28 4.12
CA GLY A 272 5.83 8.93 4.31
C GLY A 272 5.25 8.73 5.71
N ARG A 273 5.92 9.22 6.76
CA ARG A 273 5.38 9.17 8.14
C ARG A 273 4.17 10.06 8.34
N TRP A 274 4.09 11.21 7.66
CA TRP A 274 2.91 12.07 7.70
C TRP A 274 1.71 11.38 7.03
N LYS A 275 1.89 10.82 5.84
CA LYS A 275 0.85 10.04 5.14
C LYS A 275 0.39 8.82 5.93
N ALA A 276 1.32 8.07 6.51
CA ALA A 276 1.01 6.97 7.43
C ALA A 276 0.10 7.42 8.60
N ARG A 277 0.27 8.64 9.13
CA ARG A 277 -0.62 9.17 10.18
C ARG A 277 -2.01 9.51 9.65
N GLU A 278 -2.12 10.01 8.42
CA GLU A 278 -3.42 10.29 7.79
C GLU A 278 -4.24 9.00 7.62
N VAL A 279 -3.61 7.93 7.12
CA VAL A 279 -4.23 6.59 7.00
C VAL A 279 -4.76 6.12 8.35
N LYS A 280 -3.93 6.20 9.40
CA LYS A 280 -4.34 5.82 10.75
C LYS A 280 -5.50 6.65 11.29
N GLN A 281 -5.50 7.96 11.05
CA GLN A 281 -6.60 8.84 11.46
C GLN A 281 -7.90 8.47 10.75
N GLU A 282 -7.83 8.11 9.48
CA GLU A 282 -8.99 7.66 8.73
C GLU A 282 -9.54 6.33 9.25
N GLN A 283 -8.67 5.36 9.52
CA GLN A 283 -9.06 4.08 10.12
C GLN A 283 -9.82 4.30 11.43
N LEU A 284 -9.29 5.16 12.31
CA LEU A 284 -9.94 5.52 13.58
C LEU A 284 -11.28 6.23 13.36
N ALA A 285 -11.36 7.14 12.39
CA ALA A 285 -12.60 7.84 12.06
C ALA A 285 -13.68 6.90 11.52
N ARG A 286 -13.31 5.90 10.71
CA ARG A 286 -14.23 4.87 10.21
C ARG A 286 -14.72 3.98 11.34
N TYR A 287 -13.81 3.52 12.22
CA TYR A 287 -14.15 2.73 13.39
C TYR A 287 -15.14 3.48 14.29
N ALA A 288 -14.84 4.74 14.65
CA ALA A 288 -15.73 5.57 15.47
C ALA A 288 -17.12 5.77 14.82
N ARG A 289 -17.19 5.97 13.50
CA ARG A 289 -18.48 6.04 12.78
C ARG A 289 -19.26 4.73 12.85
N SER A 290 -18.60 3.59 12.71
CA SER A 290 -19.24 2.28 12.78
C SER A 290 -19.81 1.99 14.17
N GLU A 291 -19.09 2.33 15.24
CA GLU A 291 -19.58 2.20 16.62
C GLU A 291 -20.80 3.10 16.87
N LEU A 292 -20.74 4.37 16.43
CA LEU A 292 -21.88 5.29 16.56
C LEU A 292 -23.13 4.79 15.83
N GLN A 293 -22.96 4.22 14.63
CA GLN A 293 -24.08 3.62 13.88
C GLN A 293 -24.67 2.40 14.60
N GLN A 294 -23.84 1.53 15.16
CA GLN A 294 -24.31 0.37 15.94
C GLN A 294 -25.05 0.78 17.21
N VAL A 295 -24.54 1.76 17.96
CA VAL A 295 -25.21 2.28 19.17
C VAL A 295 -26.55 2.90 18.80
N SER A 296 -26.61 3.70 17.73
CA SER A 296 -27.86 4.31 17.26
C SER A 296 -28.88 3.26 16.79
N ALA A 297 -28.44 2.21 16.10
CA ALA A 297 -29.32 1.12 15.67
C ALA A 297 -29.90 0.35 16.87
N THR A 298 -29.05 0.03 17.86
CA THR A 298 -29.46 -0.69 19.08
C THR A 298 -30.47 0.13 19.91
N GLN A 299 -30.27 1.45 20.03
CA GLN A 299 -31.23 2.32 20.72
C GLN A 299 -32.56 2.42 19.97
N THR A 300 -32.54 2.36 18.63
CA THR A 300 -33.76 2.41 17.81
C THR A 300 -34.57 1.12 17.91
N GLU A 301 -33.93 -0.05 18.07
CA GLU A 301 -34.62 -1.33 18.32
C GLU A 301 -35.15 -1.47 19.76
N GLN A 302 -34.46 -0.89 20.75
CA GLN A 302 -34.90 -0.95 22.15
C GLN A 302 -36.05 0.03 22.48
N LEU A 303 -36.20 1.13 21.72
CA LEU A 303 -37.24 2.12 21.95
C LEU A 303 -38.68 1.56 21.82
N PRO A 304 -39.04 0.85 20.73
CA PRO A 304 -40.38 0.28 20.60
C PRO A 304 -40.66 -0.82 21.64
N GLU A 305 -39.69 -1.68 21.94
CA GLU A 305 -39.87 -2.74 22.96
C GLU A 305 -40.06 -2.18 24.37
N GLN A 306 -39.32 -1.12 24.73
CA GLN A 306 -39.50 -0.45 26.02
C GLN A 306 -40.79 0.37 26.09
N GLU A 307 -41.22 1.01 25.00
CA GLU A 307 -42.51 1.71 24.96
C GLU A 307 -43.70 0.75 25.06
N ASP A 308 -43.64 -0.40 24.38
CA ASP A 308 -44.65 -1.45 24.46
C ASP A 308 -44.70 -2.09 25.85
N GLN A 309 -43.55 -2.40 26.46
CA GLN A 309 -43.51 -2.92 27.84
C GLN A 309 -44.05 -1.90 28.86
N LYS A 310 -43.73 -0.61 28.67
CA LYS A 310 -44.23 0.46 29.55
C LYS A 310 -45.73 0.66 29.37
N HIS A 311 -46.26 0.58 28.15
CA HIS A 311 -47.70 0.60 27.90
C HIS A 311 -48.41 -0.60 28.54
N GLN A 312 -47.85 -1.81 28.43
CA GLN A 312 -48.40 -3.00 29.08
C GLN A 312 -48.41 -2.89 30.61
N GLN A 313 -47.35 -2.38 31.23
CA GLN A 313 -47.29 -2.15 32.67
C GLN A 313 -48.31 -1.11 33.14
N ILE A 314 -48.48 -0.01 32.39
CA ILE A 314 -49.49 1.02 32.70
C ILE A 314 -50.90 0.41 32.61
N GLN A 315 -51.18 -0.37 31.57
CA GLN A 315 -52.48 -1.05 31.43
C GLN A 315 -52.74 -2.03 32.58
N GLN A 316 -51.75 -2.83 33.00
CA GLN A 316 -51.87 -3.71 34.15
C GLN A 316 -52.18 -2.96 35.45
N ALA A 317 -51.46 -1.86 35.72
CA ALA A 317 -51.70 -1.04 36.91
C ALA A 317 -53.11 -0.43 36.93
N TYR A 318 -53.61 0.03 35.78
CA TYR A 318 -54.99 0.52 35.66
C TYR A 318 -56.03 -0.59 35.93
N PHE A 319 -55.80 -1.81 35.45
CA PHE A 319 -56.69 -2.95 35.70
C PHE A 319 -56.69 -3.37 37.18
N GLU A 320 -55.52 -3.42 37.83
CA GLU A 320 -55.42 -3.73 39.26
C GLU A 320 -56.10 -2.67 40.14
N GLN A 321 -55.97 -1.39 39.78
CA GLN A 321 -56.61 -0.30 40.50
C GLN A 321 -58.15 -0.30 40.33
N ALA A 322 -58.65 -0.62 39.14
CA ALA A 322 -60.08 -0.75 38.89
C ALA A 322 -60.72 -1.96 39.61
N ALA A 323 -59.96 -3.05 39.80
CA ALA A 323 -60.41 -4.23 40.52
C ALA A 323 -60.47 -4.05 42.06
N SER A 324 -59.86 -2.98 42.60
CA SER A 324 -59.77 -2.74 44.05
C SER A 324 -60.86 -1.80 44.60
N THR A 325 -61.66 -1.18 43.73
CA THR A 325 -62.63 -0.14 44.11
C THR A 325 -64.08 -0.60 44.38
N ASP A 326 -64.34 -1.90 44.51
CA ASP A 326 -65.66 -2.40 44.95
C ASP A 326 -65.76 -2.51 46.48
N GLU A 327 -65.77 -1.35 47.17
CA GLU A 327 -66.49 -1.21 48.45
C GLU A 327 -67.19 0.15 48.51
N PRO A 328 -68.54 0.21 48.48
CA PRO A 328 -69.27 1.46 48.55
C PRO A 328 -69.49 1.88 50.02
N LYS A 329 -68.95 3.04 50.41
CA LYS A 329 -69.43 3.79 51.59
C LYS A 329 -70.04 5.11 51.15
N GLY A 330 -71.35 5.23 51.36
CA GLY A 330 -72.14 6.40 50.98
C GLY A 330 -72.00 7.60 51.91
N GLN A 331 -72.33 8.77 51.33
CA GLN A 331 -73.19 9.86 51.85
C GLN A 331 -72.82 10.50 53.21
N THR A 332 -72.75 11.83 53.42
CA THR A 332 -73.61 12.96 52.97
C THR A 332 -72.90 14.31 53.20
N ASP A 333 -73.23 15.29 52.35
CA ASP A 333 -73.35 16.75 52.53
C ASP A 333 -72.41 17.56 53.44
N GLN A 334 -71.77 18.59 52.85
CA GLN A 334 -71.82 19.98 53.37
C GLN A 334 -71.30 21.04 52.38
N PHE A 335 -72.19 21.97 52.04
CA PHE A 335 -72.05 23.44 52.02
C PHE A 335 -70.83 24.17 51.38
N VAL A 336 -71.14 24.93 50.32
CA VAL A 336 -70.88 26.39 50.12
C VAL A 336 -69.43 26.87 49.86
N LYS A 337 -69.19 27.43 48.66
CA LYS A 337 -69.11 28.89 48.38
C LYS A 337 -68.77 29.18 46.90
N PRO A 338 -69.42 30.17 46.24
CA PRO A 338 -68.97 30.68 44.95
C PRO A 338 -68.00 31.85 45.17
N VAL A 339 -66.88 31.88 44.46
CA VAL A 339 -66.08 33.10 44.29
C VAL A 339 -65.68 33.22 42.82
N ASN A 340 -66.10 34.35 42.27
CA ASN A 340 -65.87 34.91 40.96
C ASN A 340 -64.56 35.72 40.99
N PHE A 341 -63.74 35.76 39.93
CA PHE A 341 -62.94 36.94 39.58
C PHE A 341 -62.40 36.84 38.14
N ASN A 342 -62.83 37.79 37.32
CA ASN A 342 -62.17 38.24 36.10
C ASN A 342 -60.77 38.77 36.43
N GLN A 343 -59.78 38.57 35.56
CA GLN A 343 -58.95 39.68 35.05
C GLN A 343 -58.10 39.24 33.84
N ALA A 344 -58.02 40.16 32.90
CA ALA A 344 -57.32 40.11 31.63
C ALA A 344 -55.93 40.80 31.73
N ASP A 345 -55.18 40.66 30.64
CA ASP A 345 -54.06 41.49 30.15
C ASP A 345 -52.70 41.41 30.87
N GLU A 346 -51.71 40.77 30.22
CA GLU A 346 -50.64 41.42 29.43
C GLU A 346 -49.95 40.42 28.48
#